data_AF-A0A7K3MAT2-F1
#
_entry.id   AF-A0A7K3MAT2-F1
#
_cell.length_a   1.000
_cell.length_b   1.000
_cell.length_c   1.000
_cell.angle_alpha   90.00
_cell.angle_beta   90.00
_cell.angle_gamma   90.00
#
_symmetry.space_group_name_H-M   'P 1'
#
loop_
_entity.id
_entity.type
_entity.pdbx_description
1 polymer ?
#
loop_
_entity_poly.entity_id
_entity_poly.type
_entity_poly.pdbx_seq_one_letter_code
_entity_poly.pdbx_strand_id
1 'polypeptide(L)'
;MSVPSLLGGLAVLIGTVSTLTDPSGLAAITIAAAAVLCVLVLVQRAVPLPDDTTFVASAIRQQSARVAHLPLSDPDAPGRPRPRAPSTPAWAG
;
A
#
# COMPACT_ATOMS: atom_id res chain seq x y z
N MET A 1 -8.20 10.63 -14.67
CA MET A 1 -9.42 9.80 -14.69
C MET A 1 -9.73 9.44 -13.25
N SER A 2 -10.80 10.00 -12.68
CA SER A 2 -11.16 9.82 -11.27
C SER A 2 -11.67 8.39 -11.04
N VAL A 3 -11.22 7.74 -9.96
CA VAL A 3 -11.65 6.40 -9.50
C VAL A 3 -13.16 6.15 -9.62
N PRO A 4 -14.06 7.08 -9.26
CA PRO A 4 -15.51 6.89 -9.45
C PRO A 4 -15.94 6.70 -10.91
N SER A 5 -15.27 7.32 -11.87
CA SER A 5 -15.58 7.18 -13.30
C SER A 5 -15.18 5.80 -13.84
N LEU A 6 -14.10 5.23 -13.31
CA LEU A 6 -13.69 3.85 -13.59
C LEU A 6 -14.69 2.84 -13.02
N LEU A 7 -15.13 3.07 -11.77
CA LEU A 7 -16.12 2.22 -11.12
C LEU A 7 -17.46 2.23 -11.88
N GLY A 8 -17.90 3.41 -12.31
CA GLY A 8 -19.13 3.58 -13.10
C GLY A 8 -19.06 2.86 -14.45
N GLY A 9 -17.95 3.00 -15.18
CA GLY A 9 -17.74 2.30 -16.44
C GLY A 9 -17.73 0.77 -16.29
N LEU A 10 -17.11 0.26 -15.22
CA LEU A 10 -17.08 -1.18 -14.91
C LEU A 10 -18.47 -1.72 -14.56
N ALA A 11 -19.26 -0.99 -13.78
CA ALA A 11 -20.62 -1.39 -13.44
C ALA A 11 -21.54 -1.48 -14.67
N VAL A 12 -21.44 -0.51 -15.59
CA VAL A 12 -22.19 -0.53 -16.86
C VAL A 12 -21.78 -1.74 -17.71
N LEU A 13 -20.47 -2.01 -17.81
CA LEU A 13 -19.97 -3.15 -18.57
C LEU A 13 -20.49 -4.49 -18.01
N ILE A 14 -20.43 -4.71 -16.70
CA ILE A 14 -20.94 -5.92 -16.04
C ILE A 14 -22.45 -6.08 -16.26
N GLY A 15 -23.21 -4.99 -16.17
CA GLY A 15 -24.66 -5.00 -16.38
C GLY A 15 -25.02 -5.41 -17.82
N THR A 16 -24.34 -4.84 -18.82
CA THR A 16 -24.57 -5.18 -20.24
C THR A 16 -24.20 -6.63 -20.57
N VAL A 17 -23.14 -7.13 -19.96
CA VAL A 17 -22.64 -8.49 -20.17
C VAL A 17 -23.57 -9.55 -19.55
N SER A 18 -24.18 -9.23 -18.41
CA SER A 18 -25.05 -10.16 -17.68
C SER A 18 -26.39 -10.44 -18.39
N THR A 19 -26.77 -9.62 -19.37
CA THR A 19 -28.01 -9.79 -20.15
C THR A 19 -27.85 -10.65 -21.41
N LEU A 20 -26.64 -11.08 -21.77
CA LEU A 20 -26.41 -11.91 -22.96
C LEU A 20 -26.40 -13.41 -22.59
N THR A 21 -27.45 -14.14 -22.97
CA THR A 21 -27.59 -15.60 -22.74
C THR A 21 -27.15 -16.46 -23.92
N ASP A 22 -26.73 -15.86 -25.03
CA ASP A 22 -26.31 -16.55 -26.26
C ASP A 22 -24.81 -16.88 -26.24
N PRO A 23 -24.33 -17.87 -27.03
CA PRO A 23 -22.91 -18.20 -27.12
C PRO A 23 -22.02 -17.05 -27.62
N SER A 24 -22.59 -16.12 -28.40
CA SER A 24 -21.96 -14.83 -28.75
C SER A 24 -21.77 -13.93 -27.53
N GLY A 25 -22.66 -14.04 -26.54
CA GLY A 25 -22.57 -13.40 -25.23
C GLY A 25 -21.30 -13.76 -24.50
N LEU A 26 -21.01 -15.06 -24.37
CA LEU A 26 -19.79 -15.57 -23.75
C LEU A 26 -18.52 -14.99 -24.38
N ALA A 27 -18.47 -14.87 -25.71
CA ALA A 27 -17.36 -14.23 -26.40
C ALA A 27 -17.24 -12.72 -26.10
N ALA A 28 -18.37 -12.03 -25.95
CA ALA A 28 -18.37 -10.62 -25.53
C ALA A 28 -17.88 -10.45 -24.08
N ILE A 29 -18.25 -11.38 -23.17
CA ILE A 29 -17.78 -11.38 -21.77
C ILE A 29 -16.27 -11.51 -21.71
N THR A 30 -15.68 -12.45 -22.46
CA THR A 30 -14.24 -12.70 -22.43
C THR A 30 -13.44 -11.53 -22.99
N ILE A 31 -13.92 -10.91 -24.06
CA ILE A 31 -13.30 -9.70 -24.63
C ILE A 31 -13.38 -8.53 -23.64
N ALA A 32 -14.55 -8.32 -23.02
CA ALA A 32 -14.73 -7.28 -22.00
C ALA A 32 -13.82 -7.49 -20.79
N ALA A 33 -13.72 -8.72 -20.28
CA ALA A 33 -12.83 -9.07 -19.17
C ALA A 33 -11.35 -8.87 -19.54
N ALA A 34 -10.95 -9.27 -20.75
CA ALA A 34 -9.58 -9.06 -21.24
C ALA A 34 -9.25 -7.57 -21.37
N ALA A 35 -10.18 -6.75 -21.86
CA ALA A 35 -10.01 -5.30 -21.95
C ALA A 35 -9.86 -4.66 -20.56
N VAL A 36 -10.69 -5.04 -19.59
CA VAL A 36 -10.58 -4.56 -18.20
C VAL A 36 -9.24 -4.96 -17.58
N LEU A 37 -8.81 -6.21 -17.75
CA LEU A 37 -7.50 -6.67 -17.26
C LEU A 37 -6.36 -5.89 -17.92
N CYS A 38 -6.43 -5.64 -19.22
CA CYS A 38 -5.43 -4.87 -19.95
C CYS A 38 -5.34 -3.44 -19.40
N VAL A 39 -6.48 -2.77 -19.20
CA VAL A 39 -6.54 -1.43 -18.59
C VAL A 39 -5.98 -1.45 -17.17
N LEU A 40 -6.33 -2.44 -16.34
CA LEU A 40 -5.81 -2.56 -14.98
C LEU A 40 -4.28 -2.71 -14.97
N VAL A 41 -3.73 -3.56 -15.84
CA VAL A 41 -2.26 -3.74 -15.95
C VAL A 41 -1.58 -2.45 -16.39
N LEU A 42 -2.14 -1.75 -17.37
CA LEU A 42 -1.60 -0.47 -17.85
C LEU A 42 -1.64 0.60 -16.75
N VAL A 43 -2.73 0.68 -15.98
CA VAL A 43 -2.86 1.61 -14.85
C VAL A 43 -1.88 1.26 -13.73
N GLN A 44 -1.71 -0.02 -13.39
CA GLN A 44 -0.74 -0.46 -12.38
C GLN A 44 0.70 -0.13 -12.78
N ARG A 45 1.05 -0.25 -14.07
CA ARG A 45 2.37 0.14 -14.60
C ARG A 45 2.59 1.65 -14.62
N ALA A 46 1.51 2.44 -14.76
CA ALA A 46 1.57 3.89 -14.84
C ALA A 46 1.71 4.57 -13.48
N VAL A 47 1.24 3.92 -12.40
CA VAL A 47 1.46 4.42 -11.04
C VAL A 47 2.83 3.92 -10.58
N PRO A 48 3.83 4.79 -10.37
CA PRO A 48 5.08 4.36 -9.77
C PRO A 48 4.75 3.79 -8.39
N LEU A 49 4.95 2.47 -8.23
CA LEU A 49 4.92 1.84 -6.93
C LEU A 49 6.04 2.50 -6.13
N PRO A 50 5.73 3.24 -5.08
CA PRO A 50 6.79 3.85 -4.33
C PRO A 50 7.60 2.77 -3.65
N ASP A 51 8.93 2.89 -3.66
CA ASP A 51 9.81 1.95 -2.99
C ASP A 51 9.38 1.83 -1.52
N ASP A 52 9.02 0.62 -1.07
CA ASP A 52 8.44 0.37 0.26
C ASP A 52 9.29 1.01 1.38
N THR A 53 10.61 1.02 1.21
CA THR A 53 11.56 1.63 2.14
C THR A 53 11.38 3.16 2.27
N THR A 54 11.12 3.86 1.16
CA THR A 54 10.90 5.31 1.15
C THR A 54 9.57 5.69 1.78
N PHE A 55 8.53 4.86 1.60
CA PHE A 55 7.22 5.05 2.24
C PHE A 55 7.28 4.83 3.74
N VAL A 56 7.94 3.77 4.19
CA VAL A 56 8.12 3.52 5.62
C VAL A 56 8.94 4.64 6.26
N ALA A 57 10.05 5.05 5.64
CA ALA A 57 10.90 6.13 6.16
C ALA A 57 10.17 7.47 6.23
N SER A 58 9.38 7.82 5.22
CA SER A 58 8.57 9.03 5.21
C SER A 58 7.43 8.97 6.23
N ALA A 59 6.78 7.81 6.40
CA ALA A 59 5.76 7.61 7.43
C ALA A 59 6.33 7.79 8.84
N ILE A 60 7.52 7.24 9.13
CA ILE A 60 8.21 7.42 10.42
C ILE A 60 8.56 8.90 10.64
N ARG A 61 9.09 9.59 9.62
CA ARG A 61 9.44 11.02 9.70
C ARG A 61 8.21 11.90 9.90
N GLN A 62 7.13 11.60 9.20
CA GLN A 62 5.83 12.26 9.33
C GLN A 62 5.27 12.04 10.75
N GLN A 63 5.42 10.84 11.29
CA GLN A 63 4.99 10.53 12.64
C GLN A 63 5.83 11.23 13.70
N SER A 64 7.16 11.30 13.54
CA SER A 64 8.03 12.02 14.47
C SER A 64 7.78 13.53 14.49
N ALA A 65 7.32 14.11 13.38
CA ALA A 65 6.93 15.52 13.33
C ALA A 65 5.62 15.81 14.08
N ARG A 66 4.73 14.82 14.21
CA ARG A 66 3.44 14.96 14.90
C ARG A 66 3.52 14.66 16.39
N VAL A 67 4.48 13.85 16.83
CA VAL A 67 4.65 13.50 18.23
C VAL A 67 5.68 14.43 18.86
N ALA A 68 5.30 15.13 19.93
CA ALA A 68 6.25 15.89 20.74
C ALA A 68 7.20 14.91 21.42
N HIS A 69 8.37 14.68 20.81
CA HIS A 69 9.42 13.88 21.42
C HIS A 69 10.04 14.67 22.58
N LEU A 70 10.07 14.05 23.76
CA LEU A 70 10.87 14.57 24.86
C LEU A 70 12.32 14.64 24.38
N PRO A 71 13.06 15.74 24.60
CA PRO A 71 14.47 15.81 24.25
C PRO A 71 15.19 14.59 24.82
N LEU A 72 15.86 13.85 23.94
CA LEU A 72 16.57 12.64 24.33
C LEU A 72 17.59 13.02 25.40
N SER A 73 17.40 12.51 26.61
CA SER A 73 18.38 12.67 27.68
C SER A 73 19.64 11.93 27.26
N ASP A 74 20.74 12.65 27.12
CA ASP A 74 22.03 12.06 26.81
C ASP A 74 22.40 11.01 27.89
N PRO A 75 22.48 9.71 27.52
CA PRO A 75 22.83 8.65 28.46
C PRO A 75 24.28 8.77 28.95
N ASP A 76 25.11 9.54 28.25
CA ASP A 76 26.51 9.81 28.59
C ASP A 76 26.69 11.18 29.28
N ALA A 77 25.60 11.88 29.61
CA ALA A 77 25.68 13.14 30.35
C ALA A 77 26.44 12.97 31.68
N PRO A 78 27.38 13.88 32.02
CA PRO A 78 28.11 13.82 33.29
C PRO A 78 27.16 13.75 34.49
N GLY A 79 27.38 12.79 35.38
CA GLY A 79 26.56 12.60 36.59
C GLY A 79 25.36 11.66 36.41
N ARG A 80 25.12 11.11 35.20
CA ARG A 80 24.17 10.00 35.02
C ARG A 80 24.90 8.66 34.99
N PRO A 81 24.55 7.70 35.87
CA PRO A 81 25.08 6.35 35.78
C PRO A 81 24.73 5.76 34.42
N ARG A 82 25.74 5.29 33.68
CA ARG A 82 25.52 4.59 32.41
C ARG A 82 24.58 3.41 32.63
N PRO A 83 23.51 3.25 31.83
CA PRO A 83 22.73 2.03 31.84
C PRO A 83 23.67 0.84 31.61
N ARG A 84 23.76 -0.07 32.58
CA ARG A 84 24.56 -1.28 32.41
C ARG A 84 23.88 -2.14 31.36
N ALA A 85 24.62 -2.51 30.32
CA ALA A 85 24.12 -3.41 29.29
C ALA A 85 23.57 -4.69 29.96
N PRO A 86 22.41 -5.22 29.51
CA PRO A 86 21.89 -6.47 30.03
C PRO A 86 22.97 -7.55 29.91
N SER A 87 23.37 -8.15 31.04
CA SER A 87 24.22 -9.35 31.01
C SER A 87 23.39 -10.48 30.44
N THR A 88 23.73 -10.90 29.20
CA THR A 88 23.24 -12.06 28.44
C THR A 88 21.74 -12.37 28.52
N PRO A 89 21.01 -12.39 27.40
CA PRO A 89 19.58 -12.65 27.44
C PRO A 89 19.27 -14.08 27.92
N ALA A 90 18.20 -14.24 28.69
CA ALA A 90 17.79 -15.48 29.35
C ALA A 90 17.47 -16.67 28.40
N TRP A 91 17.44 -16.44 27.09
CA TRP A 91 17.27 -17.48 26.07
C TRP A 91 18.60 -18.07 25.56
N ALA A 92 19.74 -17.59 26.08
CA ALA A 92 21.07 -18.08 25.72
C ALA A 92 21.53 -19.30 26.56
N GLY A 93 20.61 -20.07 27.14
CA GLY A 93 20.88 -21.26 27.97
C GLY A 93 20.00 -22.45 27.59
#